data_AF-A0A832K294-F1
#
_entry.id   AF-A0A832K294-F1
#
_cell.length_a   1.000
_cell.length_b   1.000
_cell.length_c   1.000
_cell.angle_alpha   90.00
_cell.angle_beta   90.00
_cell.angle_gamma   90.00
#
_symmetry.space_group_name_H-M   'P 1'
#
loop_
_entity.id
_entity.type
_entity.pdbx_description
1 polymer ?
#
loop_
_entity_poly.entity_id
_entity_poly.type
_entity_poly.pdbx_seq_one_letter_code
_entity_poly.pdbx_strand_id
1 'polypeptide(L)'
;MKMKNAQKANEKANGLWQKTKYANLVRNVSSGNYFARFRSNGKLIWRGLETDVLTIAAQRLPDKIKEVKDEQALLASGSDPRITFEGAAKIYLERIQTSPDYKPKTKAYHEERLDGLFKSWPGVKTKAIKDITKAECVEWRSRFAVEYSSTSFNHTLGILRAIIEIGIEAGARRDNPAKAKEMKRLRENSKRLRLPEPQQFEEFVREIENGGGGFSKACAELVQFLAFGGFRIGEAKHVTWADCDFGREKITVHGEPGTGLKGRRVGETREVPMIPDMRRLLERLRQERLYDTATAKVMRVSECQKAMNRAANKVGIARLTHHDLRHLFATRCIESGVDIPTVSRWLGHKDGGALAMKVYGHLRDQHSANMAQKVIFSEAPEPSVAPVPSAATTAQNGQAVAGNGVDKKPIAQAKAKYGYPWWVSANPLEVFWGQLNEEVQIVPVEKYRRCAQEAMKREVFAAEFADRQALKDELMERVAKATLDEITAKIQGKAAAQPSAAQAHMAA
;
A
#
# COMPACT_ATOMS: atom_id res chain seq x y z
N MET A 1 -80.36 -4.16 28.26
CA MET A 1 -79.52 -3.15 28.95
C MET A 1 -78.10 -2.96 28.37
N LYS A 2 -77.65 -3.74 27.36
CA LYS A 2 -76.29 -3.65 26.78
C LYS A 2 -76.14 -2.76 25.53
N MET A 3 -77.23 -2.30 24.90
CA MET A 3 -77.14 -1.41 23.72
C MET A 3 -77.08 0.10 24.04
N LYS A 4 -77.49 0.54 25.24
CA LYS A 4 -77.42 1.96 25.63
C LYS A 4 -76.03 2.43 26.13
N ASN A 5 -75.15 1.50 26.52
CA ASN A 5 -73.79 1.83 26.99
C ASN A 5 -72.74 1.93 25.86
N ALA A 6 -72.98 1.31 24.70
CA ALA A 6 -72.10 1.46 23.53
C ALA A 6 -72.30 2.82 22.82
N GLN A 7 -73.53 3.37 22.83
CA GLN A 7 -73.80 4.72 22.31
C GLN A 7 -73.20 5.83 23.19
N LYS A 8 -73.26 5.69 24.53
CA LYS A 8 -72.66 6.68 25.45
C LYS A 8 -71.12 6.70 25.47
N ALA A 9 -70.46 5.58 25.16
CA ALA A 9 -69.00 5.55 24.99
C ALA A 9 -68.55 6.22 23.68
N ASN A 10 -69.37 6.14 22.63
CA ASN A 10 -69.10 6.76 21.34
C ASN A 10 -69.38 8.29 21.36
N GLU A 11 -70.28 8.76 22.23
CA GLU A 11 -70.54 10.19 22.44
C GLU A 11 -69.41 10.94 23.18
N LYS A 12 -68.68 10.27 24.10
CA LYS A 12 -67.54 10.88 24.81
C LYS A 12 -66.30 11.10 23.92
N ALA A 13 -66.14 10.35 22.84
CA ALA A 13 -65.05 10.55 21.87
C ALA A 13 -65.38 11.65 20.83
N ASN A 14 -66.66 11.90 20.56
CA ASN A 14 -67.11 12.93 19.61
C ASN A 14 -67.00 14.37 20.17
N GLY A 15 -66.89 14.56 21.49
CA GLY A 15 -66.77 15.88 22.12
C GLY A 15 -65.36 16.49 22.12
N LEU A 16 -64.33 15.73 21.74
CA LEU A 16 -62.93 16.15 21.81
C LEU A 16 -62.43 16.87 20.55
N TRP A 17 -63.14 16.74 19.43
CA TRP A 17 -62.66 17.20 18.13
C TRP A 17 -63.72 18.00 17.38
N GLN A 18 -63.46 19.29 17.19
CA GLN A 18 -64.34 20.20 16.47
C GLN A 18 -63.88 20.31 15.01
N LYS A 19 -64.80 20.09 14.06
CA LYS A 19 -64.56 20.34 12.63
C LYS A 19 -64.45 21.85 12.37
N THR A 20 -63.60 22.23 11.43
CA THR A 20 -63.46 23.63 11.01
C THR A 20 -64.03 23.84 9.60
N LYS A 21 -64.10 25.11 9.18
CA LYS A 21 -64.49 25.48 7.80
C LYS A 21 -63.45 25.08 6.74
N TYR A 22 -62.23 24.71 7.14
CA TYR A 22 -61.17 24.31 6.22
C TYR A 22 -61.09 22.78 6.13
N ALA A 23 -61.03 22.26 4.91
CA ALA A 23 -60.84 20.82 4.68
C ALA A 23 -59.52 20.36 5.31
N ASN A 24 -59.51 19.15 5.88
CA ASN A 24 -58.35 18.55 6.55
C ASN A 24 -57.85 19.28 7.81
N LEU A 25 -58.65 20.17 8.41
CA LEU A 25 -58.30 20.90 9.63
C LEU A 25 -59.32 20.65 10.74
N VAL A 26 -58.84 20.20 11.91
CA VAL A 26 -59.68 19.90 13.09
C VAL A 26 -59.07 20.53 14.33
N ARG A 27 -59.91 20.94 15.28
CA ARG A 27 -59.48 21.52 16.56
C ARG A 27 -59.69 20.52 17.68
N ASN A 28 -58.72 20.38 18.56
CA ASN A 28 -58.92 19.67 19.82
C ASN A 28 -59.64 20.61 20.81
N VAL A 29 -60.81 20.21 21.30
CA VAL A 29 -61.64 21.05 22.18
C VAL A 29 -61.01 21.20 23.57
N SER A 30 -60.26 20.20 24.04
CA SER A 30 -59.62 20.22 25.36
C SER A 30 -58.32 21.02 25.38
N SER A 31 -57.50 20.94 24.33
CA SER A 31 -56.21 21.67 24.26
C SER A 31 -56.27 22.96 23.47
N GLY A 32 -57.38 23.25 22.77
CA GLY A 32 -57.54 24.43 21.91
C GLY A 32 -56.75 24.37 20.59
N ASN A 33 -55.75 23.49 20.49
CA ASN A 33 -54.82 23.38 19.37
C ASN A 33 -55.45 22.78 18.10
N TYR A 34 -54.99 23.27 16.96
CA TYR A 34 -55.37 22.76 15.64
C TYR A 34 -54.45 21.65 15.14
N PHE A 35 -55.04 20.72 14.40
CA PHE A 35 -54.38 19.56 13.81
C PHE A 35 -54.77 19.41 12.34
N ALA A 36 -53.78 19.08 11.51
CA ALA A 36 -53.99 18.60 10.16
C ALA A 36 -54.43 17.13 10.19
N ARG A 37 -55.58 16.82 9.57
CA ARG A 37 -56.16 15.49 9.45
C ARG A 37 -56.43 15.17 7.99
N PHE A 38 -55.58 14.36 7.36
CA PHE A 38 -55.69 14.01 5.94
C PHE A 38 -55.30 12.55 5.69
N ARG A 39 -55.69 12.01 4.53
CA ARG A 39 -55.26 10.68 4.08
C ARG A 39 -54.07 10.80 3.14
N SER A 40 -53.07 9.94 3.33
CA SER A 40 -51.95 9.78 2.41
C SER A 40 -51.54 8.30 2.39
N ASN A 41 -51.31 7.75 1.19
CA ASN A 41 -51.04 6.32 0.96
C ASN A 41 -52.01 5.37 1.72
N GLY A 42 -53.31 5.69 1.69
CA GLY A 42 -54.36 4.90 2.34
C GLY A 42 -54.45 5.02 3.87
N LYS A 43 -53.49 5.66 4.54
CA LYS A 43 -53.48 5.84 6.00
C LYS A 43 -53.98 7.23 6.41
N LEU A 44 -54.75 7.30 7.49
CA LEU A 44 -55.21 8.56 8.09
C LEU A 44 -54.11 9.13 9.00
N ILE A 45 -53.64 10.33 8.72
CA ILE A 45 -52.53 10.98 9.44
C ILE A 45 -53.05 12.18 10.21
N TRP A 46 -52.52 12.34 11.42
CA TRP A 46 -52.76 13.48 12.31
C TRP A 46 -51.43 14.17 12.64
N ARG A 47 -51.37 15.49 12.45
CA ARG A 47 -50.20 16.32 12.82
C ARG A 47 -50.66 17.61 13.47
N GLY A 48 -50.02 17.97 14.59
CA GLY A 48 -50.28 19.25 15.26
C GLY A 48 -49.76 20.41 14.42
N LEU A 49 -50.48 21.54 14.47
CA LEU A 49 -50.08 22.80 13.83
C LEU A 49 -49.50 23.81 14.83
N GLU A 50 -49.37 23.41 16.10
CA GLU A 50 -48.75 24.18 17.19
C GLU A 50 -49.32 25.60 17.32
N THR A 51 -50.65 25.70 17.21
CA THR A 51 -51.40 26.95 17.38
C THR A 51 -52.85 26.65 17.72
N ASP A 52 -53.45 27.53 18.50
CA ASP A 52 -54.86 27.59 18.89
C ASP A 52 -55.65 28.66 18.11
N VAL A 53 -55.01 29.33 17.14
CA VAL A 53 -55.60 30.38 16.29
C VAL A 53 -55.94 29.82 14.90
N LEU A 54 -57.21 29.92 14.51
CA LEU A 54 -57.72 29.31 13.27
C LEU A 54 -57.04 29.83 12.00
N THR A 55 -56.79 31.14 11.91
CA THR A 55 -56.19 31.77 10.72
C THR A 55 -54.74 31.35 10.51
N ILE A 56 -53.95 31.29 11.59
CA ILE A 56 -52.57 30.80 11.58
C ILE A 56 -52.55 29.30 11.24
N ALA A 57 -53.46 28.52 11.82
CA ALA A 57 -53.60 27.09 11.52
C ALA A 57 -53.93 26.85 10.03
N ALA A 58 -54.83 27.64 9.46
CA ALA A 58 -55.20 27.55 8.04
C ALA A 58 -54.03 27.91 7.11
N GLN A 59 -53.19 28.88 7.48
CA GLN A 59 -51.98 29.22 6.74
C GLN A 59 -50.90 28.13 6.84
N ARG A 60 -50.70 27.51 8.01
CA ARG A 60 -49.72 26.44 8.21
C ARG A 60 -50.15 25.09 7.61
N LEU A 61 -51.44 24.91 7.35
CA LEU A 61 -52.01 23.63 6.91
C LEU A 61 -51.42 23.10 5.59
N PRO A 62 -51.32 23.89 4.49
CA PRO A 62 -50.73 23.41 3.23
C PRO A 62 -49.28 23.00 3.40
N ASP A 63 -48.48 23.80 4.11
CA ASP A 63 -47.07 23.54 4.39
C ASP A 63 -46.90 22.26 5.20
N LYS A 64 -47.72 22.05 6.23
CA LYS A 64 -47.66 20.84 7.06
C LYS A 64 -48.08 19.57 6.31
N ILE A 65 -49.07 19.68 5.42
CA ILE A 65 -49.47 18.56 4.55
C ILE A 65 -48.35 18.23 3.56
N LYS A 66 -47.72 19.26 2.96
CA LYS A 66 -46.59 19.12 2.04
C LYS A 66 -45.39 18.46 2.73
N GLU A 67 -45.00 18.94 3.91
CA GLU A 67 -43.93 18.38 4.74
C GLU A 67 -44.10 16.86 4.94
N VAL A 68 -45.29 16.42 5.35
CA VAL A 68 -45.55 14.98 5.57
C VAL A 68 -45.57 14.18 4.28
N LYS A 69 -46.08 14.74 3.18
CA LYS A 69 -46.08 14.05 1.88
C LYS A 69 -44.66 13.91 1.34
N ASP A 70 -43.84 14.95 1.48
CA ASP A 70 -42.42 14.93 1.10
C ASP A 70 -41.63 13.92 1.96
N GLU A 71 -41.88 13.86 3.28
CA GLU A 71 -41.32 12.84 4.16
C GLU A 71 -41.69 11.41 3.71
N GLN A 72 -42.96 11.19 3.35
CA GLN A 72 -43.43 9.88 2.88
C GLN A 72 -42.86 9.51 1.50
N ALA A 73 -42.69 10.48 0.60
CA ALA A 73 -42.05 10.26 -0.69
C ALA A 73 -40.56 9.91 -0.52
N LEU A 74 -39.86 10.59 0.40
CA LEU A 74 -38.47 10.25 0.76
C LEU A 74 -38.37 8.82 1.31
N LEU A 75 -39.22 8.47 2.28
CA LEU A 75 -39.25 7.13 2.88
C LEU A 75 -39.57 6.04 1.83
N ALA A 76 -40.48 6.32 0.90
CA ALA A 76 -40.79 5.41 -0.20
C ALA A 76 -39.64 5.26 -1.21
N SER A 77 -38.78 6.27 -1.35
CA SER A 77 -37.55 6.23 -2.15
C SER A 77 -36.35 5.58 -1.42
N GLY A 78 -36.53 5.10 -0.19
CA GLY A 78 -35.47 4.50 0.63
C GLY A 78 -34.66 5.51 1.46
N SER A 79 -35.03 6.80 1.44
CA SER A 79 -34.40 7.87 2.23
C SER A 79 -35.14 8.05 3.56
N ASP A 80 -34.45 7.89 4.70
CA ASP A 80 -35.01 8.17 6.02
C ASP A 80 -34.47 9.50 6.57
N PRO A 81 -35.24 10.60 6.47
CA PRO A 81 -34.80 11.91 6.96
C PRO A 81 -34.70 11.97 8.50
N ARG A 82 -35.15 10.94 9.20
CA ARG A 82 -35.07 10.81 10.67
C ARG A 82 -34.00 9.83 11.10
N ILE A 83 -33.15 9.36 10.18
CA ILE A 83 -32.06 8.45 10.50
C ILE A 83 -31.23 9.00 11.66
N THR A 84 -31.12 8.19 12.71
CA THR A 84 -30.27 8.51 13.86
C THR A 84 -28.82 8.26 13.52
N PHE A 85 -27.91 8.85 14.30
CA PHE A 85 -26.49 8.58 14.15
C PHE A 85 -26.18 7.10 14.33
N GLU A 86 -26.82 6.42 15.29
CA GLU A 86 -26.68 4.97 15.45
C GLU A 86 -27.19 4.19 14.23
N GLY A 87 -28.32 4.59 13.64
CA GLY A 87 -28.84 3.98 12.42
C GLY A 87 -27.84 4.09 11.26
N ALA A 88 -27.32 5.29 11.02
CA ALA A 88 -26.30 5.52 9.99
C ALA A 88 -24.98 4.79 10.30
N ALA A 89 -24.60 4.68 11.58
CA ALA A 89 -23.42 3.94 12.01
C ALA A 89 -23.56 2.42 11.81
N LYS A 90 -24.76 1.86 11.97
CA LYS A 90 -25.03 0.44 11.66
C LYS A 90 -24.85 0.17 10.16
N ILE A 91 -25.41 1.02 9.30
CA ILE A 91 -25.20 0.94 7.85
C ILE A 91 -23.72 1.06 7.51
N TYR A 92 -22.99 1.97 8.16
CA TYR A 92 -21.55 2.12 7.99
C TYR A 92 -20.80 0.83 8.32
N LEU A 93 -21.05 0.25 9.50
CA LEU A 93 -20.40 -1.00 9.92
C LEU A 93 -20.76 -2.14 8.98
N GLU A 94 -22.01 -2.27 8.57
CA GLU A 94 -22.44 -3.30 7.62
C GLU A 94 -21.69 -3.19 6.29
N ARG A 95 -21.54 -1.97 5.74
CA ARG A 95 -20.73 -1.72 4.53
C ARG A 95 -19.26 -2.13 4.72
N ILE A 96 -18.67 -1.84 5.88
CA ILE A 96 -17.30 -2.23 6.18
C ILE A 96 -17.17 -3.75 6.34
N GLN A 97 -18.11 -4.40 7.02
CA GLN A 97 -18.08 -5.84 7.31
C GLN A 97 -18.34 -6.69 6.06
N THR A 98 -19.23 -6.24 5.17
CA THR A 98 -19.56 -6.94 3.92
C THR A 98 -18.55 -6.68 2.81
N SER A 99 -17.78 -5.58 2.88
CA SER A 99 -16.78 -5.26 1.87
C SER A 99 -15.69 -6.34 1.79
N PRO A 100 -15.39 -6.85 0.58
CA PRO A 100 -14.31 -7.80 0.35
C PRO A 100 -12.93 -7.13 0.38
N ASP A 101 -12.86 -5.82 0.26
CA ASP A 101 -11.60 -5.07 0.16
C ASP A 101 -10.89 -4.90 1.51
N TYR A 102 -11.62 -5.06 2.62
CA TYR A 102 -11.07 -4.91 3.96
C TYR A 102 -10.68 -6.26 4.58
N LYS A 103 -9.46 -6.32 5.13
CA LYS A 103 -9.01 -7.45 5.95
C LYS A 103 -9.79 -7.49 7.29
N PRO A 104 -9.96 -8.67 7.91
CA PRO A 104 -10.67 -8.81 9.20
C PRO A 104 -10.17 -7.86 10.29
N LYS A 105 -8.84 -7.67 10.39
CA LYS A 105 -8.24 -6.74 11.35
C LYS A 105 -8.64 -5.28 11.10
N THR A 106 -8.78 -4.88 9.83
CA THR A 106 -9.25 -3.54 9.48
C THR A 106 -10.70 -3.38 9.91
N LYS A 107 -11.57 -4.38 9.62
CA LYS A 107 -12.97 -4.37 10.02
C LYS A 107 -13.13 -4.19 11.54
N ALA A 108 -12.41 -4.99 12.33
CA ALA A 108 -12.39 -4.87 13.79
C ALA A 108 -11.89 -3.49 14.28
N TYR A 109 -10.88 -2.92 13.61
CA TYR A 109 -10.36 -1.60 13.96
C TYR A 109 -11.39 -0.49 13.72
N HIS A 110 -12.19 -0.56 12.66
CA HIS A 110 -13.27 0.39 12.41
C HIS A 110 -14.35 0.33 13.50
N GLU A 111 -14.72 -0.88 13.93
CA GLU A 111 -15.66 -1.11 15.04
C GLU A 111 -15.13 -0.52 16.35
N GLU A 112 -13.88 -0.82 16.71
CA GLU A 112 -13.22 -0.27 17.90
C GLU A 112 -13.18 1.26 17.90
N ARG A 113 -12.89 1.88 16.74
CA ARG A 113 -12.87 3.34 16.61
C ARG A 113 -14.25 3.98 16.67
N LEU A 114 -15.28 3.28 16.19
CA LEU A 114 -16.68 3.72 16.34
C LEU A 114 -17.13 3.63 17.81
N ASP A 115 -16.76 2.58 18.52
CA ASP A 115 -17.01 2.51 19.97
C ASP A 115 -16.30 3.63 20.72
N GLY A 116 -15.07 3.95 20.34
CA GLY A 116 -14.33 5.11 20.86
C GLY A 116 -15.05 6.44 20.58
N LEU A 117 -15.66 6.61 19.40
CA LEU A 117 -16.49 7.78 19.07
C LEU A 117 -17.70 7.86 20.00
N PHE A 118 -18.39 6.75 20.21
CA PHE A 118 -19.57 6.72 21.09
C PHE A 118 -19.23 6.99 22.56
N LYS A 119 -18.10 6.50 23.04
CA LYS A 119 -17.62 6.77 24.40
C LYS A 119 -17.23 8.24 24.59
N SER A 120 -16.60 8.84 23.58
CA SER A 120 -16.13 10.23 23.62
C SER A 120 -17.20 11.28 23.30
N TRP A 121 -18.35 10.87 22.76
CA TRP A 121 -19.48 11.75 22.47
C TRP A 121 -20.79 11.17 23.04
N PRO A 122 -21.02 11.31 24.37
CA PRO A 122 -22.25 10.86 25.00
C PRO A 122 -23.50 11.48 24.35
N GLY A 123 -24.52 10.65 24.11
CA GLY A 123 -25.79 11.10 23.51
C GLY A 123 -25.79 11.19 21.99
N VAL A 124 -24.65 11.05 21.30
CA VAL A 124 -24.62 11.14 19.82
C VAL A 124 -25.45 10.03 19.16
N LYS A 125 -25.49 8.83 19.76
CA LYS A 125 -26.18 7.65 19.20
C LYS A 125 -27.64 7.91 18.84
N THR A 126 -28.38 8.53 19.75
CA THR A 126 -29.82 8.75 19.62
C THR A 126 -30.16 10.00 18.82
N LYS A 127 -29.18 10.87 18.56
CA LYS A 127 -29.39 12.13 17.83
C LYS A 127 -29.69 11.86 16.37
N ALA A 128 -30.67 12.56 15.79
CA ALA A 128 -30.90 12.51 14.35
C ALA A 128 -29.73 13.17 13.60
N ILE A 129 -29.33 12.60 12.45
CA ILE A 129 -28.21 13.13 11.67
C ILE A 129 -28.41 14.61 11.29
N LYS A 130 -29.66 15.00 11.02
CA LYS A 130 -30.04 16.38 10.69
C LYS A 130 -29.77 17.40 11.81
N ASP A 131 -29.77 16.95 13.06
CA ASP A 131 -29.62 17.82 14.24
C ASP A 131 -28.17 17.94 14.71
N ILE A 132 -27.22 17.28 14.03
CA ILE A 132 -25.80 17.36 14.37
C ILE A 132 -25.25 18.68 13.86
N THR A 133 -24.81 19.53 14.77
CA THR A 133 -24.33 20.87 14.45
C THR A 133 -22.80 20.90 14.30
N LYS A 134 -22.30 21.91 13.57
CA LYS A 134 -20.87 22.22 13.49
C LYS A 134 -20.26 22.48 14.87
N ALA A 135 -20.97 23.21 15.74
CA ALA A 135 -20.49 23.57 17.07
C ALA A 135 -20.18 22.32 17.91
N GLU A 136 -21.09 21.34 17.92
CA GLU A 136 -20.89 20.08 18.65
C GLU A 136 -19.74 19.26 18.08
N CYS A 137 -19.59 19.22 16.74
CA CYS A 137 -18.43 18.56 16.12
C CYS A 137 -17.11 19.19 16.58
N VAL A 138 -17.03 20.52 16.64
CA VAL A 138 -15.84 21.26 17.07
C VAL A 138 -15.55 21.06 18.56
N GLU A 139 -16.59 21.02 19.40
CA GLU A 139 -16.47 20.73 20.82
C GLU A 139 -15.96 19.31 21.06
N TRP A 140 -16.56 18.31 20.41
CA TRP A 140 -16.09 16.93 20.45
C TRP A 140 -14.63 16.84 20.01
N ARG A 141 -14.28 17.47 18.88
CA ARG A 141 -12.91 17.51 18.38
C ARG A 141 -11.94 18.07 19.43
N SER A 142 -12.29 19.17 20.08
CA SER A 142 -11.41 19.88 21.01
C SER A 142 -11.07 19.02 22.23
N ARG A 143 -12.04 18.25 22.73
CA ARG A 143 -11.82 17.28 23.81
C ARG A 143 -11.04 16.05 23.32
N PHE A 144 -11.53 15.41 22.26
CA PHE A 144 -10.98 14.14 21.76
C PHE A 144 -9.53 14.27 21.27
N ALA A 145 -9.15 15.42 20.70
CA ALA A 145 -7.80 15.70 20.22
C ALA A 145 -6.74 15.78 21.34
N VAL A 146 -7.14 16.06 22.58
CA VAL A 146 -6.24 16.14 23.74
C VAL A 146 -6.07 14.75 24.37
N GLU A 147 -7.16 13.99 24.46
CA GLU A 147 -7.16 12.68 25.12
C GLU A 147 -6.57 11.55 24.28
N TYR A 148 -6.64 11.65 22.94
CA TYR A 148 -6.25 10.57 22.03
C TYR A 148 -5.09 10.96 21.11
N SER A 149 -4.32 9.94 20.70
CA SER A 149 -3.24 10.13 19.72
C SER A 149 -3.74 10.69 18.38
N SER A 150 -2.90 11.46 17.69
CA SER A 150 -3.24 12.09 16.40
C SER A 150 -3.73 11.08 15.35
N THR A 151 -3.13 9.89 15.27
CA THR A 151 -3.55 8.82 14.36
C THR A 151 -4.94 8.29 14.71
N SER A 152 -5.19 8.01 16.00
CA SER A 152 -6.51 7.58 16.47
C SER A 152 -7.57 8.64 16.17
N PHE A 153 -7.27 9.90 16.49
CA PHE A 153 -8.13 11.05 16.18
C PHE A 153 -8.48 11.11 14.69
N ASN A 154 -7.47 11.04 13.82
CA ASN A 154 -7.65 11.16 12.37
C ASN A 154 -8.51 10.04 11.80
N HIS A 155 -8.36 8.81 12.31
CA HIS A 155 -9.17 7.67 11.90
C HIS A 155 -10.62 7.80 12.39
N THR A 156 -10.83 8.14 13.66
CA THR A 156 -12.18 8.37 14.22
C THR A 156 -12.89 9.52 13.52
N LEU A 157 -12.19 10.62 13.20
CA LEU A 157 -12.73 11.71 12.39
C LEU A 157 -13.14 11.25 10.98
N GLY A 158 -12.36 10.34 10.37
CA GLY A 158 -12.71 9.72 9.09
C GLY A 158 -14.03 8.95 9.17
N ILE A 159 -14.22 8.18 10.24
CA ILE A 159 -15.46 7.42 10.51
C ILE A 159 -16.64 8.37 10.73
N LEU A 160 -16.48 9.39 11.58
CA LEU A 160 -17.51 10.41 11.82
C LEU A 160 -17.99 11.04 10.51
N ARG A 161 -17.05 11.43 9.64
CA ARG A 161 -17.39 11.99 8.33
C ARG A 161 -18.18 11.00 7.49
N ALA A 162 -17.73 9.74 7.39
CA ALA A 162 -18.39 8.72 6.59
C ALA A 162 -19.81 8.41 7.08
N ILE A 163 -20.04 8.37 8.40
CA ILE A 163 -21.38 8.17 8.97
C ILE A 163 -22.31 9.33 8.60
N ILE A 164 -21.81 10.57 8.63
CA ILE A 164 -22.61 11.72 8.23
C ILE A 164 -22.91 11.70 6.72
N GLU A 165 -21.98 11.24 5.88
CA GLU A 165 -22.25 11.05 4.44
C GLU A 165 -23.39 10.07 4.19
N ILE A 166 -23.50 8.99 4.97
CA ILE A 166 -24.65 8.06 4.86
C ILE A 166 -25.97 8.78 5.15
N GLY A 167 -25.98 9.71 6.11
CA GLY A 167 -27.17 10.52 6.35
C GLY A 167 -27.47 11.53 5.24
N ILE A 168 -26.46 11.99 4.50
CA ILE A 168 -26.66 12.81 3.29
C ILE A 168 -27.24 11.95 2.17
N GLU A 169 -26.69 10.76 1.94
CA GLU A 169 -27.22 9.77 0.98
C GLU A 169 -28.69 9.41 1.29
N ALA A 170 -29.04 9.31 2.58
CA ALA A 170 -30.41 9.06 3.05
C ALA A 170 -31.31 10.32 3.06
N GLY A 171 -30.85 11.46 2.54
CA GLY A 171 -31.62 12.69 2.45
C GLY A 171 -31.89 13.41 3.78
N ALA A 172 -31.26 13.00 4.88
CA ALA A 172 -31.47 13.60 6.20
C ALA A 172 -30.83 14.98 6.35
N ARG A 173 -29.79 15.28 5.57
CA ARG A 173 -29.13 16.60 5.55
C ARG A 173 -28.38 16.83 4.23
N ARG A 174 -27.98 18.07 3.96
CA ARG A 174 -27.33 18.48 2.71
C ARG A 174 -25.82 18.67 2.80
N ASP A 175 -25.30 18.92 4.00
CA ASP A 175 -23.90 19.25 4.25
C ASP A 175 -23.29 18.31 5.29
N ASN A 176 -21.95 18.29 5.40
CA ASN A 176 -21.24 17.54 6.43
C ASN A 176 -20.52 18.50 7.39
N PRO A 177 -20.99 18.67 8.64
CA PRO A 177 -20.42 19.59 9.62
C PRO A 177 -19.02 19.11 10.08
N ALA A 178 -18.73 17.81 9.98
CA ALA A 178 -17.42 17.24 10.29
C ALA A 178 -16.38 17.51 9.18
N LYS A 179 -16.78 18.08 8.03
CA LYS A 179 -15.88 18.55 6.97
C LYS A 179 -15.56 20.06 7.07
N ALA A 180 -16.08 20.77 8.08
CA ALA A 180 -15.80 22.19 8.27
C ALA A 180 -14.30 22.49 8.45
N LYS A 181 -13.89 23.74 8.17
CA LYS A 181 -12.48 24.20 8.20
C LYS A 181 -11.81 23.96 9.56
N GLU A 182 -12.56 23.99 10.64
CA GLU A 182 -12.10 23.80 12.02
C GLU A 182 -11.91 22.31 12.37
N MET A 183 -12.56 21.42 11.63
CA MET A 183 -12.47 19.97 11.78
C MET A 183 -11.26 19.38 11.05
N LYS A 184 -10.07 19.99 11.22
CA LYS A 184 -8.85 19.51 10.57
C LYS A 184 -8.30 18.28 11.26
N ARG A 185 -7.74 17.39 10.44
CA ARG A 185 -6.86 16.31 10.89
C ARG A 185 -5.70 16.88 11.70
N LEU A 186 -5.30 16.17 12.74
CA LEU A 186 -4.11 16.50 13.51
C LEU A 186 -2.86 16.11 12.72
N ARG A 187 -1.81 16.91 12.85
CA ARG A 187 -0.49 16.58 12.30
C ARG A 187 0.05 15.37 13.04
N GLU A 188 0.40 14.33 12.28
CA GLU A 188 1.06 13.16 12.84
C GLU A 188 2.57 13.43 12.88
N ASN A 189 3.12 13.47 14.08
CA ASN A 189 4.56 13.57 14.27
C ASN A 189 5.16 12.17 14.13
N SER A 190 6.04 11.99 13.15
CA SER A 190 6.85 10.78 13.05
C SER A 190 7.73 10.69 14.29
N LYS A 191 7.61 9.60 15.05
CA LYS A 191 8.49 9.36 16.20
C LYS A 191 9.93 9.27 15.70
N ARG A 192 10.85 9.99 16.34
CA ARG A 192 12.28 9.85 16.05
C ARG A 192 12.70 8.44 16.47
N LEU A 193 13.10 7.63 15.49
CA LEU A 193 13.57 6.28 15.72
C LEU A 193 14.90 6.34 16.48
N ARG A 194 14.98 5.64 17.61
CA ARG A 194 16.22 5.48 18.40
C ARG A 194 16.60 4.01 18.37
N LEU A 195 17.59 3.68 17.55
CA LEU A 195 18.09 2.32 17.37
C LEU A 195 19.31 2.08 18.27
N PRO A 196 19.51 0.84 18.75
CA PRO A 196 20.69 0.49 19.54
C PRO A 196 21.94 0.42 18.66
N GLU A 197 23.08 0.79 19.23
CA GLU A 197 24.40 0.50 18.63
C GLU A 197 24.67 -1.02 18.55
N PRO A 198 25.61 -1.49 17.72
CA PRO A 198 25.87 -2.93 17.55
C PRO A 198 26.12 -3.66 18.87
N GLN A 199 26.98 -3.11 19.73
CA GLN A 199 27.26 -3.68 21.04
C GLN A 199 26.02 -3.72 21.96
N GLN A 200 25.24 -2.63 21.98
CA GLN A 200 24.00 -2.58 22.75
C GLN A 200 22.96 -3.59 22.24
N PHE A 201 22.93 -3.85 20.94
CA PHE A 201 22.05 -4.87 20.36
C PHE A 201 22.45 -6.28 20.77
N GLU A 202 23.75 -6.59 20.82
CA GLU A 202 24.25 -7.87 21.32
C GLU A 202 23.90 -8.08 22.79
N GLU A 203 24.14 -7.08 23.64
CA GLU A 203 23.77 -7.10 25.06
C GLU A 203 22.26 -7.26 25.24
N PHE A 204 21.46 -6.57 24.42
CA PHE A 204 20.01 -6.70 24.39
C PHE A 204 19.55 -8.13 24.06
N VAL A 205 20.13 -8.76 23.05
CA VAL A 205 19.80 -10.15 22.68
C VAL A 205 20.19 -11.11 23.80
N ARG A 206 21.39 -10.96 24.38
CA ARG A 206 21.86 -11.78 25.51
C ARG A 206 20.93 -11.66 26.72
N GLU A 207 20.47 -10.46 27.04
CA GLU A 207 19.56 -10.23 28.15
C GLU A 207 18.16 -10.84 27.90
N ILE A 208 17.71 -10.90 26.64
CA ILE A 208 16.49 -11.64 26.29
C ILE A 208 16.69 -13.13 26.53
N GLU A 209 17.80 -13.70 26.03
CA GLU A 209 18.13 -15.12 26.13
C GLU A 209 18.26 -15.57 27.59
N ASN A 210 18.93 -14.77 28.42
CA ASN A 210 19.16 -15.02 29.85
C ASN A 210 17.97 -14.66 30.75
N GLY A 211 16.79 -14.39 30.17
CA GLY A 211 15.60 -13.94 30.89
C GLY A 211 14.96 -14.95 31.84
N GLY A 212 15.46 -16.20 31.91
CA GLY A 212 15.01 -17.25 32.83
C GLY A 212 13.65 -17.88 32.51
N GLY A 213 12.86 -17.31 31.58
CA GLY A 213 11.59 -17.90 31.13
C GLY A 213 11.79 -19.01 30.09
N GLY A 214 10.89 -19.99 30.05
CA GLY A 214 10.97 -21.15 29.13
C GLY A 214 10.99 -20.81 27.64
N PHE A 215 10.59 -19.59 27.26
CA PHE A 215 10.63 -19.10 25.87
C PHE A 215 11.74 -18.08 25.61
N SER A 216 12.62 -17.81 26.59
CA SER A 216 13.64 -16.74 26.50
C SER A 216 14.57 -16.91 25.30
N LYS A 217 15.12 -18.13 25.12
CA LYS A 217 15.95 -18.48 23.97
C LYS A 217 15.22 -18.25 22.64
N ALA A 218 14.00 -18.80 22.52
CA ALA A 218 13.18 -18.63 21.30
C ALA A 218 12.85 -17.16 21.01
N CYS A 219 12.67 -16.32 22.04
CA CYS A 219 12.48 -14.89 21.89
C CYS A 219 13.74 -14.20 21.35
N ALA A 220 14.92 -14.57 21.85
CA ALA A 220 16.20 -14.01 21.39
C ALA A 220 16.47 -14.39 19.92
N GLU A 221 16.15 -15.62 19.53
CA GLU A 221 16.24 -16.09 18.14
C GLU A 221 15.29 -15.32 17.22
N LEU A 222 14.04 -15.08 17.65
CA LEU A 222 13.09 -14.29 16.89
C LEU A 222 13.57 -12.84 16.71
N VAL A 223 14.14 -12.23 17.77
CA VAL A 223 14.69 -10.87 17.69
C VAL A 223 15.82 -10.79 16.67
N GLN A 224 16.77 -11.73 16.71
CA GLN A 224 17.86 -11.81 15.74
C GLN A 224 17.32 -12.02 14.33
N PHE A 225 16.39 -12.95 14.13
CA PHE A 225 15.78 -13.22 12.83
C PHE A 225 15.10 -11.98 12.22
N LEU A 226 14.37 -11.21 13.04
CA LEU A 226 13.74 -9.95 12.59
C LEU A 226 14.78 -8.86 12.28
N ALA A 227 15.80 -8.72 13.12
CA ALA A 227 16.86 -7.72 12.97
C ALA A 227 17.79 -8.00 11.78
N PHE A 228 18.02 -9.27 11.45
CA PHE A 228 18.93 -9.67 10.37
C PHE A 228 18.24 -9.83 9.02
N GLY A 229 16.90 -9.94 8.97
CA GLY A 229 16.16 -10.13 7.72
C GLY A 229 15.05 -9.10 7.43
N GLY A 230 14.82 -8.14 8.34
CA GLY A 230 13.86 -7.06 8.12
C GLY A 230 12.41 -7.52 7.91
N PHE A 231 12.04 -8.71 8.39
CA PHE A 231 10.70 -9.26 8.22
C PHE A 231 9.68 -8.48 9.05
N ARG A 232 8.43 -8.42 8.60
CA ARG A 232 7.33 -8.08 9.51
C ARG A 232 7.08 -9.27 10.42
N ILE A 233 6.69 -9.04 11.69
CA ILE A 233 6.38 -10.14 12.64
C ILE A 233 5.33 -11.11 12.09
N GLY A 234 4.31 -10.58 11.40
CA GLY A 234 3.27 -11.38 10.75
C GLY A 234 3.77 -12.21 9.57
N GLU A 235 4.92 -11.88 8.98
CA GLU A 235 5.58 -12.66 7.92
C GLU A 235 6.53 -13.69 8.54
N ALA A 236 7.34 -13.27 9.53
CA ALA A 236 8.33 -14.11 10.20
C ALA A 236 7.72 -15.37 10.82
N LYS A 237 6.51 -15.28 11.37
CA LYS A 237 5.79 -16.40 12.00
C LYS A 237 5.38 -17.53 11.03
N HIS A 238 5.56 -17.33 9.72
CA HIS A 238 5.20 -18.28 8.67
C HIS A 238 6.38 -18.79 7.86
N VAL A 239 7.60 -18.30 8.10
CA VAL A 239 8.79 -18.80 7.41
C VAL A 239 9.08 -20.22 7.89
N THR A 240 9.24 -21.12 6.93
CA THR A 240 9.56 -22.54 7.10
C THR A 240 10.99 -22.84 6.63
N TRP A 241 11.51 -24.01 6.99
CA TRP A 241 12.84 -24.42 6.53
C TRP A 241 12.92 -24.58 5.00
N ALA A 242 11.82 -24.94 4.34
CA ALA A 242 11.72 -25.02 2.88
C ALA A 242 11.90 -23.65 2.19
N ASP A 243 11.61 -22.56 2.91
CA ASP A 243 11.76 -21.21 2.38
C ASP A 243 13.22 -20.71 2.43
N CYS A 244 14.09 -21.42 3.15
CA CYS A 244 15.49 -21.03 3.39
C CYS A 244 16.42 -21.76 2.42
N ASP A 245 16.79 -21.08 1.33
CA ASP A 245 17.75 -21.60 0.35
C ASP A 245 19.18 -21.18 0.74
N PHE A 246 19.90 -22.10 1.41
CA PHE A 246 21.29 -21.90 1.82
C PHE A 246 22.28 -21.89 0.65
N GLY A 247 21.92 -22.49 -0.50
CA GLY A 247 22.77 -22.51 -1.69
C GLY A 247 22.74 -21.19 -2.43
N ARG A 248 21.56 -20.55 -2.50
CA ARG A 248 21.37 -19.21 -3.08
C ARG A 248 21.50 -18.08 -2.06
N GLU A 249 21.69 -18.41 -0.78
CA GLU A 249 21.72 -17.47 0.35
C GLU A 249 20.50 -16.55 0.41
N LYS A 250 19.29 -17.13 0.27
CA LYS A 250 18.05 -16.35 0.23
C LYS A 250 16.91 -17.01 1.00
N ILE A 251 16.10 -16.17 1.64
CA ILE A 251 14.86 -16.57 2.31
C ILE A 251 13.69 -16.07 1.48
N THR A 252 12.82 -17.00 1.07
CA THR A 252 11.57 -16.68 0.36
C THR A 252 10.48 -16.33 1.37
N VAL A 253 9.77 -15.24 1.15
CA VAL A 253 8.70 -14.78 2.05
C VAL A 253 7.37 -14.78 1.32
N HIS A 254 6.45 -15.64 1.77
CA HIS A 254 5.11 -15.80 1.20
C HIS A 254 4.06 -14.87 1.84
N GLY A 255 4.31 -14.42 3.08
CA GLY A 255 3.37 -13.64 3.87
C GLY A 255 2.40 -14.51 4.68
N GLU A 256 1.26 -13.94 5.07
CA GLU A 256 0.28 -14.64 5.92
C GLU A 256 -0.65 -15.52 5.06
N PRO A 257 -0.89 -16.79 5.44
CA PRO A 257 -1.82 -17.66 4.73
C PRO A 257 -3.18 -16.99 4.47
N GLY A 258 -3.69 -17.15 3.26
CA GLY A 258 -4.95 -16.55 2.81
C GLY A 258 -4.88 -15.05 2.47
N THR A 259 -3.93 -14.27 3.01
CA THR A 259 -3.84 -12.82 2.73
C THR A 259 -2.54 -12.36 2.09
N GLY A 260 -1.54 -13.24 1.99
CA GLY A 260 -0.25 -13.02 1.35
C GLY A 260 0.59 -11.90 1.99
N LEU A 261 1.51 -11.36 1.20
CA LEU A 261 2.30 -10.19 1.58
C LEU A 261 1.43 -8.92 1.62
N LYS A 262 1.67 -8.05 2.61
CA LYS A 262 0.89 -6.81 2.74
C LYS A 262 0.97 -5.97 1.46
N GLY A 263 -0.21 -5.67 0.89
CA GLY A 263 -0.36 -4.85 -0.31
C GLY A 263 -0.16 -5.62 -1.61
N ARG A 264 0.30 -6.88 -1.59
CA ARG A 264 0.48 -7.73 -2.78
C ARG A 264 -0.70 -8.67 -2.99
N ARG A 265 -0.79 -9.26 -4.19
CA ARG A 265 -1.74 -10.34 -4.45
C ARG A 265 -1.33 -11.58 -3.67
N VAL A 266 -2.32 -12.39 -3.30
CA VAL A 266 -2.07 -13.68 -2.65
C VAL A 266 -1.23 -14.55 -3.58
N GLY A 267 -0.19 -15.19 -3.03
CA GLY A 267 0.77 -16.00 -3.80
C GLY A 267 2.00 -15.25 -4.28
N GLU A 268 2.01 -13.91 -4.30
CA GLU A 268 3.24 -13.16 -4.59
C GLU A 268 4.23 -13.27 -3.42
N THR A 269 5.51 -13.49 -3.76
CA THR A 269 6.60 -13.64 -2.80
C THR A 269 7.59 -12.47 -2.87
N ARG A 270 8.49 -12.41 -1.89
CA ARG A 270 9.71 -11.60 -1.95
C ARG A 270 10.88 -12.39 -1.42
N GLU A 271 12.06 -12.10 -1.92
CA GLU A 271 13.30 -12.70 -1.43
C GLU A 271 14.04 -11.70 -0.53
N VAL A 272 14.62 -12.21 0.55
CA VAL A 272 15.55 -11.49 1.43
C VAL A 272 16.89 -12.22 1.40
N PRO A 273 18.02 -11.51 1.26
CA PRO A 273 19.33 -12.15 1.33
C PRO A 273 19.61 -12.67 2.74
N MET A 274 20.26 -13.83 2.83
CA MET A 274 20.86 -14.32 4.06
C MET A 274 22.19 -13.60 4.28
N ILE A 275 22.15 -12.47 4.97
CA ILE A 275 23.39 -11.82 5.43
C ILE A 275 24.20 -12.77 6.33
N PRO A 276 25.52 -12.56 6.52
CA PRO A 276 26.36 -13.48 7.29
C PRO A 276 25.81 -13.83 8.69
N ASP A 277 25.26 -12.84 9.41
CA ASP A 277 24.62 -13.07 10.72
C ASP A 277 23.35 -13.92 10.63
N MET A 278 22.53 -13.72 9.60
CA MET A 278 21.36 -14.56 9.35
C MET A 278 21.77 -15.99 9.04
N ARG A 279 22.80 -16.17 8.21
CA ARG A 279 23.32 -17.49 7.85
C ARG A 279 23.81 -18.24 9.10
N ARG A 280 24.64 -17.61 9.92
CA ARG A 280 25.11 -18.17 11.21
C ARG A 280 23.96 -18.55 12.13
N LEU A 281 22.96 -17.68 12.26
CA LEU A 281 21.77 -17.94 13.06
C LEU A 281 21.05 -19.20 12.56
N LEU A 282 20.74 -19.27 11.26
CA LEU A 282 19.97 -20.37 10.68
C LEU A 282 20.74 -21.70 10.72
N GLU A 283 22.05 -21.69 10.48
CA GLU A 283 22.90 -22.89 10.57
C GLU A 283 22.93 -23.43 12.00
N ARG A 284 23.11 -22.57 13.01
CA ARG A 284 23.02 -22.96 14.42
C ARG A 284 21.66 -23.56 14.76
N LEU A 285 20.57 -22.88 14.35
CA LEU A 285 19.21 -23.37 14.60
C LEU A 285 18.95 -24.72 13.94
N ARG A 286 19.49 -24.96 12.74
CA ARG A 286 19.35 -26.23 12.02
C ARG A 286 20.10 -27.36 12.72
N GLN A 287 21.30 -27.07 13.24
CA GLN A 287 22.10 -28.03 14.03
C GLN A 287 21.43 -28.39 15.35
N GLU A 288 20.81 -27.42 16.03
CA GLU A 288 20.08 -27.66 17.28
C GLU A 288 18.74 -28.40 17.06
N ARG A 289 18.22 -28.40 15.82
CA ARG A 289 16.87 -28.88 15.47
C ARG A 289 16.91 -29.89 14.33
N LEU A 290 17.76 -30.91 14.46
CA LEU A 290 17.99 -31.94 13.42
C LEU A 290 16.72 -32.67 12.96
N TYR A 291 15.68 -32.71 13.81
CA TYR A 291 14.42 -33.38 13.53
C TYR A 291 13.34 -32.48 12.91
N ASP A 292 13.63 -31.20 12.67
CA ASP A 292 12.69 -30.32 11.96
C ASP A 292 12.54 -30.76 10.50
N THR A 293 11.29 -30.89 10.05
CA THR A 293 10.97 -31.13 8.64
C THR A 293 11.09 -29.83 7.84
N ALA A 294 11.13 -29.95 6.50
CA ALA A 294 11.15 -28.79 5.62
C ALA A 294 9.95 -27.85 5.81
N THR A 295 8.78 -28.38 6.18
CA THR A 295 7.56 -27.59 6.44
C THR A 295 7.48 -27.02 7.86
N ALA A 296 8.41 -27.40 8.75
CA ALA A 296 8.44 -26.86 10.10
C ALA A 296 8.83 -25.37 10.07
N LYS A 297 8.18 -24.59 10.94
CA LYS A 297 8.47 -23.16 11.09
C LYS A 297 9.85 -22.95 11.71
N VAL A 298 10.62 -22.04 11.12
CA VAL A 298 11.95 -21.67 11.62
C VAL A 298 11.84 -21.03 13.00
N MET A 299 10.85 -20.14 13.21
CA MET A 299 10.63 -19.47 14.49
C MET A 299 9.57 -20.20 15.33
N ARG A 300 9.89 -20.47 16.61
CA ARG A 300 8.99 -21.16 17.55
C ARG A 300 8.00 -20.25 18.28
N VAL A 301 8.33 -18.96 18.35
CA VAL A 301 7.48 -17.93 18.95
C VAL A 301 7.10 -16.90 17.89
N SER A 302 5.94 -16.28 18.08
CA SER A 302 5.39 -15.26 17.18
C SER A 302 5.22 -13.89 17.86
N GLU A 303 5.65 -13.77 19.11
CA GLU A 303 5.51 -12.59 19.96
C GLU A 303 6.61 -12.63 21.04
N CYS A 304 7.27 -11.49 21.30
CA CYS A 304 8.38 -11.40 22.27
C CYS A 304 8.51 -10.01 22.93
N GLN A 305 7.53 -9.12 22.77
CA GLN A 305 7.55 -7.73 23.21
C GLN A 305 7.75 -7.59 24.72
N LYS A 306 7.20 -8.51 25.53
CA LYS A 306 7.41 -8.50 26.98
C LYS A 306 8.89 -8.74 27.33
N ALA A 307 9.52 -9.73 26.69
CA ALA A 307 10.93 -10.03 26.88
C ALA A 307 11.82 -8.86 26.37
N MET A 308 11.48 -8.30 25.21
CA MET A 308 12.15 -7.12 24.66
C MET A 308 12.04 -5.90 25.58
N ASN A 309 10.86 -5.60 26.14
CA ASN A 309 10.69 -4.46 27.06
C ASN A 309 11.57 -4.63 28.31
N ARG A 310 11.59 -5.83 28.89
CA ARG A 310 12.43 -6.15 30.06
C ARG A 310 13.91 -5.95 29.75
N ALA A 311 14.38 -6.52 28.63
CA ALA A 311 15.78 -6.42 28.23
C ALA A 311 16.19 -4.97 27.88
N ALA A 312 15.35 -4.23 27.16
CA ALA A 312 15.61 -2.84 26.82
C ALA A 312 15.80 -1.97 28.08
N ASN A 313 14.93 -2.16 29.09
CA ASN A 313 15.05 -1.46 30.36
C ASN A 313 16.34 -1.79 31.11
N LYS A 314 16.78 -3.05 31.08
CA LYS A 314 17.98 -3.50 31.79
C LYS A 314 19.29 -3.09 31.13
N VAL A 315 19.32 -3.07 29.79
CA VAL A 315 20.48 -2.56 29.01
C VAL A 315 20.50 -1.02 28.97
N GLY A 316 19.39 -0.35 29.32
CA GLY A 316 19.31 1.11 29.32
C GLY A 316 19.10 1.72 27.94
N ILE A 317 18.50 0.97 27.00
CA ILE A 317 18.17 1.46 25.66
C ILE A 317 16.70 1.85 25.55
N ALA A 318 16.38 2.63 24.50
CA ALA A 318 14.99 2.98 24.19
C ALA A 318 14.15 1.72 23.93
N ARG A 319 12.87 1.77 24.32
CA ARG A 319 11.94 0.66 24.08
C ARG A 319 11.84 0.36 22.58
N LEU A 320 12.17 -0.88 22.20
CA LEU A 320 12.04 -1.40 20.84
C LEU A 320 10.77 -2.22 20.68
N THR A 321 10.17 -2.15 19.50
CA THR A 321 9.10 -3.03 19.01
C THR A 321 9.62 -3.97 17.92
N HIS A 322 8.87 -5.00 17.56
CA HIS A 322 9.25 -5.87 16.43
C HIS A 322 9.44 -5.09 15.12
N HIS A 323 8.69 -3.99 14.93
CA HIS A 323 8.85 -3.16 13.75
C HIS A 323 10.14 -2.34 13.78
N ASP A 324 10.59 -1.95 14.98
CA ASP A 324 11.88 -1.25 15.14
C ASP A 324 13.06 -2.14 14.77
N LEU A 325 12.96 -3.47 14.97
CA LEU A 325 13.97 -4.43 14.48
C LEU A 325 14.05 -4.47 12.94
N ARG A 326 12.90 -4.31 12.27
CA ARG A 326 12.89 -4.14 10.81
C ARG A 326 13.52 -2.82 10.38
N HIS A 327 13.33 -1.75 11.15
CA HIS A 327 14.04 -0.50 10.91
C HIS A 327 15.54 -0.62 11.18
N LEU A 328 15.93 -1.41 12.19
CA LEU A 328 17.33 -1.72 12.49
C LEU A 328 18.01 -2.39 11.30
N PHE A 329 17.40 -3.44 10.73
CA PHE A 329 17.88 -4.09 9.51
C PHE A 329 18.15 -3.07 8.39
N ALA A 330 17.13 -2.27 8.08
CA ALA A 330 17.20 -1.30 6.98
C ALA A 330 18.30 -0.26 7.19
N THR A 331 18.41 0.27 8.40
CA THR A 331 19.42 1.25 8.79
C THR A 331 20.81 0.67 8.64
N ARG A 332 21.05 -0.54 9.17
CA ARG A 332 22.34 -1.23 9.07
C ARG A 332 22.73 -1.56 7.63
N CYS A 333 21.79 -1.94 6.77
CA CYS A 333 22.06 -2.13 5.35
C CYS A 333 22.50 -0.83 4.66
N ILE A 334 21.79 0.27 4.91
CA ILE A 334 22.10 1.58 4.30
C ILE A 334 23.46 2.11 4.78
N GLU A 335 23.73 2.00 6.09
CA GLU A 335 25.01 2.37 6.69
C GLU A 335 26.17 1.50 6.15
N SER A 336 25.91 0.23 5.87
CA SER A 336 26.85 -0.69 5.20
C SER A 336 27.02 -0.41 3.69
N GLY A 337 26.35 0.61 3.16
CA GLY A 337 26.51 1.04 1.77
C GLY A 337 25.56 0.38 0.76
N VAL A 338 24.52 -0.34 1.22
CA VAL A 338 23.47 -0.86 0.33
C VAL A 338 22.54 0.29 -0.09
N ASP A 339 22.24 0.40 -1.38
CA ASP A 339 21.36 1.45 -1.89
C ASP A 339 19.92 1.28 -1.38
N ILE A 340 19.24 2.43 -1.17
CA ILE A 340 17.88 2.46 -0.63
C ILE A 340 16.87 1.67 -1.49
N PRO A 341 16.90 1.74 -2.84
CA PRO A 341 16.04 0.91 -3.69
C PRO A 341 16.21 -0.60 -3.43
N THR A 342 17.45 -1.09 -3.30
CA THR A 342 17.74 -2.49 -2.99
C THR A 342 17.19 -2.89 -1.61
N VAL A 343 17.45 -2.08 -0.58
CA VAL A 343 16.89 -2.33 0.77
C VAL A 343 15.37 -2.31 0.74
N SER A 344 14.77 -1.37 0.01
CA SER A 344 13.31 -1.26 -0.18
C SER A 344 12.71 -2.51 -0.83
N ARG A 345 13.38 -3.06 -1.85
CA ARG A 345 13.00 -4.32 -2.50
C ARG A 345 13.05 -5.49 -1.53
N TRP A 346 14.14 -5.61 -0.76
CA TRP A 346 14.25 -6.64 0.28
C TRP A 346 13.13 -6.50 1.29
N LEU A 347 12.89 -5.31 1.83
CA LEU A 347 11.80 -5.04 2.77
C LEU A 347 10.41 -5.27 2.15
N GLY A 348 10.28 -5.23 0.83
CA GLY A 348 9.02 -5.39 0.10
C GLY A 348 8.12 -4.17 0.23
N HIS A 349 8.68 -2.97 0.06
CA HIS A 349 7.86 -1.77 -0.11
C HIS A 349 7.35 -1.67 -1.55
N LYS A 350 6.09 -1.29 -1.73
CA LYS A 350 5.44 -1.18 -3.04
C LYS A 350 5.66 0.15 -3.74
N ASP A 351 6.04 1.16 -2.99
CA ASP A 351 6.16 2.54 -3.44
C ASP A 351 7.54 2.87 -4.02
N GLY A 352 8.22 1.85 -4.57
CA GLY A 352 9.53 2.02 -5.22
C GLY A 352 10.64 2.53 -4.29
N GLY A 353 10.44 2.52 -2.97
CA GLY A 353 11.38 3.09 -2.00
C GLY A 353 11.06 4.48 -1.51
N ALA A 354 9.96 5.12 -1.93
CA ALA A 354 9.57 6.44 -1.42
C ALA A 354 9.41 6.45 0.12
N LEU A 355 8.83 5.41 0.72
CA LEU A 355 8.73 5.24 2.16
C LEU A 355 10.11 5.07 2.80
N ALA A 356 10.98 4.28 2.17
CA ALA A 356 12.34 4.11 2.67
C ALA A 356 13.12 5.44 2.61
N MET A 357 12.96 6.21 1.53
CA MET A 357 13.54 7.55 1.38
C MET A 357 12.99 8.53 2.42
N LYS A 358 11.68 8.52 2.68
CA LYS A 358 11.07 9.39 3.71
C LYS A 358 11.56 9.05 5.12
N VAL A 359 11.80 7.76 5.39
CA VAL A 359 12.17 7.28 6.73
C VAL A 359 13.67 7.39 6.97
N TYR A 360 14.51 7.04 5.99
CA TYR A 360 15.96 6.93 6.12
C TYR A 360 16.74 7.97 5.32
N GLY A 361 16.06 8.94 4.69
CA GLY A 361 16.72 9.95 3.86
C GLY A 361 17.79 10.76 4.59
N HIS A 362 17.69 10.88 5.92
CA HIS A 362 18.71 11.52 6.75
C HIS A 362 20.05 10.75 6.82
N LEU A 363 20.07 9.46 6.46
CA LEU A 363 21.30 8.65 6.39
C LEU A 363 22.05 8.86 5.06
N ARG A 364 21.46 9.62 4.13
CA ARG A 364 21.98 9.75 2.77
C ARG A 364 23.26 10.55 2.70
N ASP A 365 23.50 11.51 3.59
CA ASP A 365 24.66 12.41 3.46
C ASP A 365 25.97 11.62 3.57
N GLN A 366 26.08 10.79 4.61
CA GLN A 366 27.26 9.95 4.83
C GLN A 366 27.34 8.80 3.80
N HIS A 367 26.20 8.20 3.44
CA HIS A 367 26.13 7.19 2.39
C HIS A 367 26.57 7.75 1.03
N SER A 368 26.13 8.96 0.67
CA SER A 368 26.48 9.63 -0.58
C SER A 368 27.96 9.96 -0.64
N ALA A 369 28.54 10.45 0.47
CA ALA A 369 29.97 10.69 0.55
C ALA A 369 30.77 9.39 0.35
N ASN A 370 30.39 8.31 1.04
CA ASN A 370 31.05 7.01 0.92
C ASN A 370 30.93 6.43 -0.49
N MET A 371 29.77 6.55 -1.13
CA MET A 371 29.57 6.06 -2.50
C MET A 371 30.29 6.92 -3.53
N ALA A 372 30.38 8.23 -3.33
CA ALA A 372 31.15 9.12 -4.20
C ALA A 372 32.64 8.73 -4.24
N GLN A 373 33.22 8.31 -3.12
CA GLN A 373 34.61 7.83 -3.07
C GLN A 373 34.84 6.52 -3.86
N LYS A 374 33.78 5.74 -4.13
CA LYS A 374 33.86 4.52 -4.94
C LYS A 374 33.75 4.79 -6.44
N VAL A 375 33.39 6.00 -6.84
CA VAL A 375 33.28 6.37 -8.26
C VAL A 375 34.68 6.66 -8.79
N ILE A 376 35.21 5.73 -9.58
CA ILE A 376 36.52 5.87 -10.23
C ILE A 376 36.27 5.90 -11.74
N PHE A 377 36.71 6.98 -12.42
CA PHE A 377 36.59 7.13 -13.87
C PHE A 377 37.83 6.61 -14.64
N SER A 378 38.91 6.31 -13.94
CA SER A 378 40.09 5.60 -14.45
C SER A 378 39.96 4.09 -14.21
N GLU A 379 40.47 3.25 -15.10
CA GLU A 379 40.55 1.80 -14.87
C GLU A 379 41.18 1.51 -13.50
N ALA A 380 40.51 0.70 -12.67
CA ALA A 380 41.05 0.29 -11.39
C ALA A 380 42.39 -0.42 -11.61
N PRO A 381 43.42 -0.20 -10.77
CA PRO A 381 44.66 -0.97 -10.86
C PRO A 381 44.32 -2.45 -10.66
N GLU A 382 44.69 -3.30 -11.60
CA GLU A 382 44.44 -4.74 -11.49
C GLU A 382 45.04 -5.29 -10.19
N PRO A 383 44.33 -6.17 -9.45
CA PRO A 383 44.93 -6.89 -8.35
C PRO A 383 46.05 -7.78 -8.91
N SER A 384 47.27 -7.58 -8.40
CA SER A 384 48.45 -8.40 -8.69
C SER A 384 48.15 -9.90 -8.57
N VAL A 385 47.89 -10.58 -9.69
CA VAL A 385 47.84 -12.04 -9.77
C VAL A 385 49.21 -12.53 -10.23
N ALA A 386 49.90 -13.27 -9.36
CA ALA A 386 51.09 -14.04 -9.71
C ALA A 386 50.77 -15.08 -10.80
N PRO A 387 51.68 -15.36 -11.75
CA PRO A 387 51.36 -16.20 -12.89
C PRO A 387 51.40 -17.71 -12.53
N VAL A 388 50.41 -18.46 -13.02
CA VAL A 388 50.41 -19.94 -13.07
C VAL A 388 50.47 -20.37 -14.55
N PRO A 389 51.16 -21.47 -14.91
CA PRO A 389 51.63 -21.71 -16.29
C PRO A 389 50.52 -22.06 -17.29
N SER A 390 50.77 -21.64 -18.52
CA SER A 390 49.94 -21.81 -19.72
C SER A 390 49.76 -23.28 -20.12
N ALA A 391 48.51 -23.69 -20.38
CA ALA A 391 48.17 -24.92 -21.08
C ALA A 391 47.79 -24.60 -22.54
N ALA A 392 48.32 -25.43 -23.44
CA ALA A 392 48.39 -25.23 -24.88
C ALA A 392 47.05 -24.99 -25.60
N THR A 393 47.10 -24.10 -26.59
CA THR A 393 46.07 -23.87 -27.62
C THR A 393 46.30 -24.80 -28.81
N THR A 394 45.24 -25.45 -29.30
CA THR A 394 45.19 -26.01 -30.66
C THR A 394 44.04 -25.33 -31.41
N ALA A 395 44.38 -24.70 -32.54
CA ALA A 395 43.48 -24.01 -33.46
C ALA A 395 42.98 -24.96 -34.57
N GLN A 396 41.85 -24.63 -35.22
CA GLN A 396 41.66 -24.78 -36.68
C GLN A 396 40.41 -24.05 -37.22
N ASN A 397 40.66 -23.15 -38.20
CA ASN A 397 39.96 -22.75 -39.46
C ASN A 397 38.49 -23.18 -39.69
N GLY A 398 37.55 -22.43 -40.31
CA GLY A 398 37.58 -21.24 -41.18
C GLY A 398 36.87 -21.55 -42.53
N GLN A 399 35.78 -20.84 -42.89
CA GLN A 399 35.37 -20.52 -44.29
C GLN A 399 34.06 -19.70 -44.38
N ALA A 400 34.00 -18.79 -45.36
CA ALA A 400 32.92 -17.83 -45.65
C ALA A 400 32.32 -18.07 -47.05
N VAL A 401 31.02 -17.79 -47.24
CA VAL A 401 30.39 -17.61 -48.56
C VAL A 401 29.26 -16.56 -48.47
N ALA A 402 29.23 -15.64 -49.43
CA ALA A 402 28.31 -14.52 -49.57
C ALA A 402 27.13 -14.79 -50.53
N GLY A 403 26.03 -14.04 -50.36
CA GLY A 403 25.14 -13.60 -51.45
C GLY A 403 23.70 -14.11 -51.46
N ASN A 404 22.72 -13.24 -51.13
CA ASN A 404 21.84 -12.57 -52.12
C ASN A 404 20.59 -11.94 -51.49
N GLY A 405 20.26 -10.73 -51.97
CA GLY A 405 19.33 -9.80 -51.37
C GLY A 405 17.85 -10.20 -51.41
N VAL A 406 17.15 -9.81 -50.34
CA VAL A 406 15.70 -9.90 -50.21
C VAL A 406 15.10 -8.49 -50.20
N ASP A 407 14.05 -8.32 -50.98
CA ASP A 407 13.37 -7.05 -51.25
C ASP A 407 12.77 -6.43 -49.97
N LYS A 408 13.17 -5.19 -49.65
CA LYS A 408 13.04 -4.57 -48.31
C LYS A 408 11.68 -3.90 -48.04
N LYS A 409 10.81 -3.81 -49.04
CA LYS A 409 9.52 -3.10 -48.96
C LYS A 409 8.46 -3.73 -48.02
N PRO A 410 8.27 -5.06 -47.98
CA PRO A 410 7.27 -5.70 -47.11
C PRO A 410 7.63 -5.59 -45.63
N ILE A 411 8.94 -5.62 -45.32
CA ILE A 411 9.48 -5.53 -43.95
C ILE A 411 9.27 -4.12 -43.37
N ALA A 412 9.42 -3.09 -44.20
CA ALA A 412 9.15 -1.71 -43.80
C ALA A 412 7.66 -1.45 -43.47
N GLN A 413 6.74 -2.05 -44.24
CA GLN A 413 5.29 -1.95 -43.97
C GLN A 413 4.88 -2.69 -42.68
N ALA A 414 5.52 -3.83 -42.37
CA ALA A 414 5.29 -4.54 -41.10
C ALA A 414 5.81 -3.76 -39.89
N LYS A 415 6.98 -3.10 -40.01
CA LYS A 415 7.60 -2.27 -38.96
C LYS A 415 6.76 -1.03 -38.61
N ALA A 416 6.15 -0.38 -39.61
CA ALA A 416 5.32 0.82 -39.40
C ALA A 416 3.98 0.52 -38.68
N LYS A 417 3.44 -0.70 -38.81
CA LYS A 417 2.11 -1.05 -38.27
C LYS A 417 2.10 -1.33 -36.76
N TYR A 418 3.21 -1.73 -36.15
CA TYR A 418 3.20 -2.27 -34.78
C TYR A 418 4.14 -1.60 -33.79
N GLY A 419 5.02 -0.67 -34.18
CA GLY A 419 5.72 0.21 -33.24
C GLY A 419 6.38 -0.48 -32.03
N TYR A 420 7.23 -1.48 -32.24
CA TYR A 420 8.00 -2.13 -31.15
C TYR A 420 9.52 -2.11 -31.44
N PRO A 421 10.37 -1.82 -30.44
CA PRO A 421 11.83 -1.86 -30.55
C PRO A 421 12.37 -3.19 -30.02
N TRP A 422 13.02 -4.00 -30.84
CA TRP A 422 13.91 -5.05 -30.33
C TRP A 422 15.11 -5.27 -31.25
N TRP A 423 16.19 -5.77 -30.64
CA TRP A 423 17.49 -6.13 -31.23
C TRP A 423 17.79 -7.58 -30.84
N VAL A 424 18.58 -8.30 -31.65
CA VAL A 424 19.08 -9.65 -31.31
C VAL A 424 20.58 -9.69 -31.54
N SER A 425 21.35 -10.02 -30.50
CA SER A 425 22.78 -10.31 -30.58
C SER A 425 23.10 -11.55 -29.74
N ALA A 426 24.02 -12.39 -30.22
CA ALA A 426 24.51 -13.56 -29.51
C ALA A 426 25.65 -13.23 -28.52
N ASN A 427 26.08 -11.97 -28.46
CA ASN A 427 27.16 -11.52 -27.58
C ASN A 427 26.61 -10.79 -26.34
N PRO A 428 26.85 -11.28 -25.10
CA PRO A 428 26.38 -10.64 -23.87
C PRO A 428 26.83 -9.19 -23.68
N LEU A 429 27.96 -8.80 -24.28
CA LEU A 429 28.50 -7.44 -24.18
C LEU A 429 27.74 -6.42 -25.06
N GLU A 430 27.10 -6.86 -26.14
CA GLU A 430 26.24 -6.00 -26.98
C GLU A 430 24.84 -5.83 -26.37
N VAL A 431 24.39 -6.79 -25.55
CA VAL A 431 23.17 -6.69 -24.72
C VAL A 431 23.32 -5.59 -23.65
N PHE A 432 24.55 -5.28 -23.24
CA PHE A 432 24.84 -4.32 -22.18
C PHE A 432 24.62 -2.86 -22.58
N TRP A 433 24.60 -2.56 -23.89
CA TRP A 433 24.45 -1.18 -24.39
C TRP A 433 23.00 -0.70 -24.54
N GLY A 434 22.01 -1.58 -24.34
CA GLY A 434 20.59 -1.24 -24.28
C GLY A 434 20.12 -0.66 -22.94
N GLN A 435 21.01 -0.40 -22.00
CA GLN A 435 20.66 0.19 -20.71
C GLN A 435 21.08 1.64 -20.62
N LEU A 436 20.16 2.51 -20.99
CA LEU A 436 20.04 3.76 -20.26
C LEU A 436 18.61 4.27 -20.06
N ASN A 437 17.53 3.68 -20.60
CA ASN A 437 16.15 4.08 -20.20
C ASN A 437 14.95 3.15 -20.54
N GLU A 438 15.10 1.89 -20.98
CA GLU A 438 13.91 1.01 -21.21
C GLU A 438 14.13 -0.44 -20.72
N GLU A 439 13.04 -1.15 -20.37
CA GLU A 439 13.06 -2.57 -19.98
C GLU A 439 13.45 -3.46 -21.17
N VAL A 440 14.71 -3.86 -21.25
CA VAL A 440 15.17 -4.84 -22.23
C VAL A 440 14.74 -6.24 -21.79
N GLN A 441 13.86 -6.88 -22.57
CA GLN A 441 13.57 -8.30 -22.41
C GLN A 441 14.53 -9.13 -23.27
N ILE A 442 15.31 -10.00 -22.63
CA ILE A 442 16.15 -10.98 -23.31
C ILE A 442 15.22 -12.09 -23.83
N VAL A 443 15.07 -12.17 -25.15
CA VAL A 443 14.25 -13.19 -25.81
C VAL A 443 15.19 -14.29 -26.34
N PRO A 444 14.95 -15.58 -26.01
CA PRO A 444 15.71 -16.67 -26.61
C PRO A 444 15.65 -16.62 -28.14
N VAL A 445 16.78 -16.87 -28.81
CA VAL A 445 16.91 -16.78 -30.27
C VAL A 445 15.89 -17.68 -30.99
N GLU A 446 15.52 -18.80 -30.39
CA GLU A 446 14.49 -19.72 -30.88
C GLU A 446 13.10 -19.09 -30.87
N LYS A 447 12.75 -18.35 -29.81
CA LYS A 447 11.47 -17.65 -29.70
C LYS A 447 11.41 -16.50 -30.70
N TYR A 448 12.54 -15.83 -30.92
CA TYR A 448 12.68 -14.79 -31.94
C TYR A 448 12.52 -15.33 -33.37
N ARG A 449 13.21 -16.43 -33.70
CA ARG A 449 13.12 -17.12 -34.99
C ARG A 449 11.69 -17.58 -35.30
N ARG A 450 10.99 -18.11 -34.29
CA ARG A 450 9.58 -18.52 -34.43
C ARG A 450 8.67 -17.33 -34.76
N CYS A 451 8.83 -16.21 -34.05
CA CYS A 451 8.05 -15.00 -34.34
C CYS A 451 8.37 -14.42 -35.72
N ALA A 452 9.63 -14.50 -36.18
CA ALA A 452 10.02 -14.09 -37.52
C ALA A 452 9.41 -15.00 -38.61
N GLN A 453 9.40 -16.32 -38.41
CA GLN A 453 8.75 -17.29 -39.30
C GLN A 453 7.23 -17.06 -39.40
N GLU A 454 6.56 -16.84 -38.26
CA GLU A 454 5.13 -16.55 -38.21
C GLU A 454 4.78 -15.23 -38.91
N ALA A 455 5.61 -14.19 -38.73
CA ALA A 455 5.36 -12.88 -39.31
C ALA A 455 5.65 -12.83 -40.83
N MET A 456 6.71 -13.49 -41.29
CA MET A 456 7.13 -13.49 -42.69
C MET A 456 6.43 -14.57 -43.53
N LYS A 457 5.71 -15.50 -42.88
CA LYS A 457 5.03 -16.64 -43.52
C LYS A 457 5.92 -17.44 -44.48
N ARG A 458 7.23 -17.46 -44.20
CA ARG A 458 8.24 -18.26 -44.89
C ARG A 458 9.20 -18.81 -43.84
N GLU A 459 9.97 -19.80 -44.25
CA GLU A 459 11.06 -20.29 -43.43
C GLU A 459 12.17 -19.23 -43.33
N VAL A 460 12.66 -19.00 -42.11
CA VAL A 460 13.74 -18.06 -41.79
C VAL A 460 14.88 -18.84 -41.15
N PHE A 461 16.09 -18.69 -41.70
CA PHE A 461 17.28 -19.42 -41.25
C PHE A 461 18.10 -18.60 -40.25
N ALA A 462 18.73 -19.28 -39.28
CA ALA A 462 19.52 -18.61 -38.24
C ALA A 462 20.71 -17.81 -38.83
N ALA A 463 21.24 -18.24 -39.98
CA ALA A 463 22.34 -17.58 -40.68
C ALA A 463 21.98 -16.19 -41.23
N GLU A 464 20.68 -15.89 -41.43
CA GLU A 464 20.22 -14.55 -41.89
C GLU A 464 20.49 -13.46 -40.84
N PHE A 465 20.80 -13.83 -39.59
CA PHE A 465 21.11 -12.91 -38.48
C PHE A 465 22.61 -12.83 -38.15
N ALA A 466 23.47 -13.45 -38.96
CA ALA A 466 24.91 -13.55 -38.70
C ALA A 466 25.76 -12.45 -39.38
N ASP A 467 25.19 -11.70 -40.34
CA ASP A 467 25.94 -10.66 -41.06
C ASP A 467 26.02 -9.35 -40.26
N ARG A 468 27.13 -9.26 -39.51
CA ARG A 468 27.45 -8.13 -38.64
C ARG A 468 27.59 -6.80 -39.39
N GLN A 469 28.06 -6.82 -40.63
CA GLN A 469 28.33 -5.60 -41.38
C GLN A 469 27.03 -4.99 -41.90
N ALA A 470 26.10 -5.82 -42.37
CA ALA A 470 24.78 -5.38 -42.81
C ALA A 470 23.97 -4.72 -41.68
N LEU A 471 24.04 -5.26 -40.45
CA LEU A 471 23.36 -4.68 -39.28
C LEU A 471 23.98 -3.34 -38.86
N LYS A 472 25.30 -3.20 -39.00
CA LYS A 472 26.02 -1.96 -38.71
C LYS A 472 25.71 -0.87 -39.72
N ASP A 473 25.66 -1.20 -41.00
CA ASP A 473 25.36 -0.23 -42.06
C ASP A 473 23.91 0.26 -41.97
N GLU A 474 22.95 -0.62 -41.62
CA GLU A 474 21.56 -0.22 -41.34
C GLU A 474 21.44 0.70 -40.11
N LEU A 475 22.28 0.53 -39.09
CA LEU A 475 22.35 1.43 -37.93
C LEU A 475 22.88 2.81 -38.33
N MET A 476 23.95 2.86 -39.12
CA MET A 476 24.57 4.12 -39.58
C MET A 476 23.61 4.95 -40.45
N GLU A 477 22.72 4.31 -41.20
CA GLU A 477 21.75 4.98 -42.06
C GLU A 477 20.53 5.51 -41.29
N ARG A 478 20.23 4.94 -40.11
CA ARG A 478 19.06 5.30 -39.27
C ARG A 478 19.36 6.32 -38.18
N VAL A 479 20.63 6.45 -37.78
CA VAL A 479 21.04 7.38 -36.72
C VAL A 479 21.29 8.76 -37.32
N ALA A 480 20.69 9.80 -36.72
CA ALA A 480 20.87 11.17 -37.20
C ALA A 480 22.36 11.56 -37.20
N LYS A 481 22.81 12.21 -38.28
CA LYS A 481 24.22 12.57 -38.50
C LYS A 481 24.84 13.31 -37.31
N ALA A 482 24.08 14.19 -36.65
CA ALA A 482 24.53 14.90 -35.45
C ALA A 482 24.91 13.96 -34.27
N THR A 483 24.17 12.88 -34.09
CA THR A 483 24.44 11.86 -33.06
C THR A 483 25.65 11.01 -33.44
N LEU A 484 25.80 10.70 -34.73
CA LEU A 484 27.00 10.03 -35.25
C LEU A 484 28.26 10.88 -35.10
N ASP A 485 28.17 12.18 -35.38
CA ASP A 485 29.26 13.14 -35.24
C ASP A 485 29.66 13.31 -33.77
N GLU A 486 28.69 13.35 -32.84
CA GLU A 486 28.96 13.42 -31.40
C GLU A 486 29.65 12.15 -30.86
N ILE A 487 29.24 10.97 -31.34
CA ILE A 487 29.86 9.69 -30.99
C ILE A 487 31.26 9.60 -31.60
N THR A 488 31.42 10.02 -32.85
CA THR A 488 32.72 10.00 -33.55
C THR A 488 33.70 10.97 -32.92
N ALA A 489 33.25 12.16 -32.50
CA ALA A 489 34.06 13.12 -31.75
C ALA A 489 34.47 12.57 -30.37
N LYS A 490 33.59 11.84 -29.68
CA LYS A 490 33.93 11.15 -28.41
C LYS A 490 34.94 10.01 -28.62
N ILE A 491 34.91 9.31 -29.75
CA ILE A 491 35.87 8.26 -30.11
C ILE A 491 37.22 8.87 -30.50
N GLN A 492 37.23 9.93 -31.32
CA GLN A 492 38.44 10.62 -31.75
C GLN A 492 39.12 11.39 -30.60
N GLY A 493 38.34 11.97 -29.67
CA GLY A 493 38.87 12.56 -28.44
C GLY A 493 39.54 11.54 -27.51
N LYS A 494 39.10 10.28 -27.54
CA LYS A 494 39.76 9.16 -26.86
C LYS A 494 41.01 8.66 -27.59
N ALA A 495 41.03 8.72 -28.93
CA ALA A 495 42.19 8.35 -29.74
C ALA A 495 43.33 9.40 -29.68
N ALA A 496 42.99 10.70 -29.52
CA ALA A 496 43.97 11.78 -29.35
C ALA A 496 44.60 11.84 -27.94
N ALA A 497 44.08 11.08 -26.97
CA ALA A 497 44.56 11.03 -25.58
C ALA A 497 45.43 9.79 -25.28
N GLN A 498 45.82 9.00 -26.30
CA GLN A 498 46.87 8.00 -26.19
C GLN A 498 48.12 8.49 -26.97
N PRO A 499 49.34 8.39 -26.41
CA PRO A 499 50.54 8.72 -27.17
C PRO A 499 50.71 7.74 -28.32
N SER A 500 51.02 8.29 -29.49
CA SER A 500 51.30 7.56 -30.74
C SER A 500 52.33 6.45 -30.52
N ALA A 501 51.92 5.18 -30.73
CA ALA A 501 52.83 4.05 -30.91
C ALA A 501 53.46 4.01 -32.34
N ALA A 502 53.59 5.17 -32.98
CA ALA A 502 54.26 5.38 -34.26
C ALA A 502 55.32 6.50 -34.18
N GLN A 503 56.02 6.60 -33.05
CA GLN A 503 57.42 7.05 -32.99
C GLN A 503 58.29 5.90 -32.47
N ALA A 504 58.21 4.76 -33.14
CA ALA A 504 59.35 3.86 -33.19
C ALA A 504 60.29 4.38 -34.28
N HIS A 505 61.59 4.48 -33.97
CA HIS A 505 62.69 4.50 -34.94
C HIS A 505 62.68 5.61 -36.00
N MET A 506 63.20 6.79 -35.65
CA MET A 506 64.18 7.54 -36.48
C MET A 506 64.74 8.72 -35.67
N ALA A 507 65.57 8.44 -34.66
CA ALA A 507 66.72 9.24 -34.21
C ALA A 507 67.27 8.66 -32.89
N ALA A 508 68.48 8.08 -32.99
CA ALA A 508 69.36 7.52 -31.95
C ALA A 508 68.94 6.20 -31.29
#